data_AF-A0AAU8DS38-F1
#
_entry.id   AF-A0AAU8DS38-F1
#
_cell.length_a   1.000
_cell.length_b   1.000
_cell.length_c   1.000
_cell.angle_alpha   90.00
_cell.angle_beta   90.00
_cell.angle_gamma   90.00
#
_symmetry.space_group_name_H-M   'P 1'
#
loop_
_entity.id
_entity.type
_entity.pdbx_description
1 polymer ?
#
loop_
_entity_poly.entity_id
_entity_poly.type
_entity_poly.pdbx_seq_one_letter_code
_entity_poly.pdbx_strand_id
1 'polypeptide(L)'
;MRTNRAVIAAAITLFAVAACTSDPAQPVPPPGGTEATVASVSSNPAPSSDALKVGAGSVTGAGAYMADTDQQWRSSIAQLTKTDANVADTARCYFVTDQAGSFMELIACGPIRRADTAEGAVWDMFTARVDNATTGLTEASPAKEGATRPEGTLYRPDGATPAADADQLPEPPKPEAPAGTVAVVDASAVKPVDPVTVDMSKNTIITPTRTFTVTAAGNLDQLTGVTTALSGDVTEGKTYVPAAGQQLMFVTLGSDPQPSTAITALGDLAGDGEPGAVTVTLQVGDTKTDLTGKLIPENSGEAAASTTLAFSVPTGAKPTLTVDQDGHPQMLDLTAASRTTELPGLYLQNPVIAVNESAPKFTATYKSESAPNTIGYTLTVKSVAFTPYDPTAGWAPDGQMWAEMVVNHEFEHGGEITLDTTGWKVTANGKPVTAVNADAANTDRDVALTYPVPADTTTIDGTLTTKFTYFETGINNEPQTYNPKPLTFTANVK
;
A
#
# COMPACT_ATOMS: atom_id res chain seq x y z
N MET A 1 -20.61 20.38 30.51
CA MET A 1 -21.21 21.69 30.13
C MET A 1 -20.41 22.28 28.98
N ARG A 2 -21.10 22.88 28.01
CA ARG A 2 -20.61 23.52 26.76
C ARG A 2 -20.29 22.60 25.59
N THR A 3 -21.38 22.19 24.95
CA THR A 3 -21.57 21.96 23.52
C THR A 3 -21.12 23.15 22.67
N ASN A 4 -20.48 22.89 21.53
CA ASN A 4 -20.46 23.81 20.39
C ASN A 4 -20.81 23.03 19.11
N ARG A 5 -22.06 23.20 18.68
CA ARG A 5 -22.55 22.90 17.33
C ARG A 5 -22.28 24.15 16.48
N ALA A 6 -21.64 23.99 15.33
CA ALA A 6 -21.65 25.01 14.28
C ALA A 6 -22.33 24.42 13.04
N VAL A 7 -23.44 25.05 12.71
CA VAL A 7 -24.32 24.87 11.56
C VAL A 7 -23.65 25.49 10.34
N ILE A 8 -23.61 24.80 9.20
CA ILE A 8 -23.40 25.44 7.90
C ILE A 8 -24.55 25.03 6.97
N ALA A 9 -25.18 26.08 6.45
CA ALA A 9 -26.43 26.08 5.71
C ALA A 9 -26.25 25.67 4.24
N ALA A 10 -27.29 25.03 3.72
CA ALA A 10 -27.49 24.73 2.32
C ALA A 10 -27.73 26.01 1.50
N ALA A 11 -27.09 26.11 0.33
CA ALA A 11 -27.46 27.05 -0.72
C ALA A 11 -27.99 26.26 -1.92
N ILE A 12 -29.33 26.21 -2.01
CA ILE A 12 -30.09 25.74 -3.16
C ILE A 12 -30.06 26.87 -4.19
N THR A 13 -29.59 26.59 -5.41
CA THR A 13 -29.80 27.49 -6.55
C THR A 13 -30.64 26.77 -7.59
N LEU A 14 -31.90 27.22 -7.65
CA LEU A 14 -32.89 26.95 -8.70
C LEU A 14 -32.47 27.70 -9.97
N PHE A 15 -32.46 27.03 -11.12
CA PHE A 15 -32.69 27.67 -12.42
C PHE A 15 -33.76 26.89 -13.17
N ALA A 16 -34.92 27.52 -13.36
CA ALA A 16 -35.97 27.10 -14.27
C ALA A 16 -36.51 28.34 -14.99
N VAL A 17 -36.35 28.40 -16.32
CA VAL A 17 -37.13 29.19 -17.29
C VAL A 17 -37.00 28.43 -18.62
N ALA A 18 -37.96 27.60 -19.02
CA ALA A 18 -39.21 27.89 -19.76
C ALA A 18 -39.03 28.07 -21.29
N ALA A 19 -39.53 27.04 -22.00
CA ALA A 19 -40.32 27.02 -23.25
C ALA A 19 -39.90 27.82 -24.50
N CYS A 20 -39.78 27.13 -25.64
CA CYS A 20 -40.78 27.17 -26.74
C CYS A 20 -40.37 26.31 -27.97
N THR A 21 -41.32 25.46 -28.39
CA THR A 21 -41.76 25.11 -29.77
C THR A 21 -40.76 25.16 -30.95
N SER A 22 -40.61 24.02 -31.66
CA SER A 22 -41.08 23.86 -33.05
C SER A 22 -40.68 22.49 -33.62
N ASP A 23 -41.68 21.65 -33.89
CA ASP A 23 -41.64 20.59 -34.90
C ASP A 23 -41.86 21.27 -36.27
N PRO A 24 -41.05 20.98 -37.30
CA PRO A 24 -41.57 20.10 -38.36
C PRO A 24 -40.49 19.26 -39.07
N ALA A 25 -40.86 18.03 -39.45
CA ALA A 25 -40.90 17.55 -40.85
C ALA A 25 -40.57 16.05 -40.94
N GLN A 26 -41.62 15.31 -41.30
CA GLN A 26 -41.58 13.93 -41.78
C GLN A 26 -40.82 13.83 -43.13
N PRO A 27 -39.95 12.82 -43.31
CA PRO A 27 -39.61 12.33 -44.65
C PRO A 27 -40.60 11.25 -45.10
N VAL A 28 -41.22 11.51 -46.23
CA VAL A 28 -42.02 10.60 -47.06
C VAL A 28 -41.19 9.35 -47.44
N PRO A 29 -41.78 8.14 -47.43
CA PRO A 29 -41.09 6.92 -47.83
C PRO A 29 -40.99 6.78 -49.37
N PRO A 30 -39.93 6.15 -49.90
CA PRO A 30 -39.83 5.85 -51.33
C PRO A 30 -40.78 4.72 -51.77
N PRO A 31 -41.26 4.73 -53.02
CA PRO A 31 -42.19 3.73 -53.55
C PRO A 31 -41.46 2.54 -54.16
N GLY A 32 -42.05 1.34 -54.00
CA GLY A 32 -41.92 0.24 -54.95
C GLY A 32 -40.69 -0.65 -54.79
N GLY A 33 -40.92 -1.88 -54.34
CA GLY A 33 -39.93 -2.95 -54.37
C GLY A 33 -40.51 -4.29 -53.91
N THR A 34 -41.28 -4.93 -54.79
CA THR A 34 -41.54 -6.38 -54.88
C THR A 34 -41.72 -7.14 -53.55
N GLU A 35 -42.99 -7.44 -53.23
CA GLU A 35 -43.37 -8.55 -52.37
C GLU A 35 -42.76 -9.86 -52.90
N ALA A 36 -41.68 -10.31 -52.27
CA ALA A 36 -41.35 -11.71 -52.21
C ALA A 36 -42.14 -12.29 -51.04
N THR A 37 -43.24 -12.97 -51.35
CA THR A 37 -43.93 -13.91 -50.47
C THR A 37 -42.89 -14.87 -49.88
N VAL A 38 -42.44 -14.61 -48.65
CA VAL A 38 -41.77 -15.63 -47.84
C VAL A 38 -42.86 -16.61 -47.45
N ALA A 39 -42.85 -17.75 -48.13
CA ALA A 39 -43.61 -18.92 -47.71
C ALA A 39 -43.39 -19.12 -46.22
N SER A 40 -44.46 -18.98 -45.44
CA SER A 40 -44.56 -19.56 -44.11
C SER A 40 -44.32 -21.06 -44.27
N VAL A 41 -43.07 -21.48 -44.10
CA VAL A 41 -42.73 -22.88 -43.88
C VAL A 41 -43.27 -23.19 -42.49
N SER A 42 -44.55 -23.58 -42.47
CA SER A 42 -45.09 -24.45 -41.44
C SER A 42 -44.33 -25.77 -41.57
N SER A 43 -43.15 -25.83 -40.95
CA SER A 43 -42.54 -27.10 -40.59
C SER A 43 -43.38 -27.64 -39.45
N ASN A 44 -44.32 -28.51 -39.78
CA ASN A 44 -44.93 -29.41 -38.82
C ASN A 44 -43.80 -30.03 -37.97
N PRO A 45 -43.71 -29.76 -36.65
CA PRO A 45 -42.81 -30.52 -35.82
C PRO A 45 -43.29 -31.97 -35.87
N ALA A 46 -42.37 -32.89 -36.17
CA ALA A 46 -42.60 -34.31 -35.94
C ALA A 46 -43.08 -34.48 -34.48
N PRO A 47 -43.98 -35.45 -34.19
CA PRO A 47 -44.50 -35.63 -32.84
C PRO A 47 -43.34 -35.96 -31.89
N SER A 48 -42.87 -34.95 -31.16
CA SER A 48 -41.99 -35.11 -30.02
C SER A 48 -42.72 -35.98 -29.01
N SER A 49 -42.11 -37.07 -28.55
CA SER A 49 -42.66 -37.81 -27.42
C SER A 49 -42.62 -36.89 -26.20
N ASP A 50 -43.75 -36.29 -25.87
CA ASP A 50 -43.94 -35.38 -24.73
C ASP A 50 -43.84 -36.09 -23.36
N ALA A 51 -43.43 -37.36 -23.39
CA ALA A 51 -43.29 -38.28 -22.28
C ALA A 51 -41.80 -38.46 -21.95
N LEU A 52 -41.39 -38.05 -20.74
CA LEU A 52 -40.07 -38.33 -20.16
C LEU A 52 -40.17 -39.61 -19.32
N LYS A 53 -39.31 -40.60 -19.57
CA LYS A 53 -39.31 -41.84 -18.78
C LYS A 53 -38.75 -41.59 -17.38
N VAL A 54 -39.44 -42.10 -16.36
CA VAL A 54 -39.03 -42.02 -14.95
C VAL A 54 -39.23 -43.39 -14.32
N GLY A 55 -38.13 -44.11 -14.06
CA GLY A 55 -38.20 -45.50 -13.60
C GLY A 55 -39.03 -46.38 -14.55
N ALA A 56 -40.11 -46.96 -14.04
CA ALA A 56 -41.04 -47.78 -14.82
C ALA A 56 -42.19 -46.98 -15.50
N GLY A 57 -42.30 -45.68 -15.22
CA GLY A 57 -43.38 -44.81 -15.69
C GLY A 57 -42.90 -43.70 -16.64
N SER A 58 -43.80 -42.75 -16.93
CA SER A 58 -43.51 -41.57 -17.75
C SER A 58 -44.22 -40.32 -17.23
N VAL A 59 -43.55 -39.18 -17.32
CA VAL A 59 -44.09 -37.84 -17.04
C VAL A 59 -44.46 -37.16 -18.35
N THR A 60 -45.72 -36.69 -18.46
CA THR A 60 -46.20 -35.91 -19.61
C THR A 60 -45.89 -34.42 -19.46
N GLY A 61 -45.77 -33.68 -20.56
CA GLY A 61 -45.51 -32.24 -20.54
C GLY A 61 -44.03 -31.88 -20.35
N ALA A 62 -43.14 -32.86 -20.54
CA ALA A 62 -41.69 -32.66 -20.43
C ALA A 62 -41.17 -31.64 -21.46
N GLY A 63 -41.79 -31.53 -22.63
CA GLY A 63 -41.45 -30.51 -23.63
C GLY A 63 -41.69 -29.09 -23.13
N ALA A 64 -42.88 -28.83 -22.58
CA ALA A 64 -43.24 -27.52 -22.04
C ALA A 64 -42.35 -27.13 -20.84
N TYR A 65 -42.11 -28.08 -19.93
CA TYR A 65 -41.23 -27.87 -18.79
C TYR A 65 -39.79 -27.53 -19.21
N MET A 66 -39.24 -28.28 -20.18
CA MET A 66 -37.88 -28.03 -20.69
C MET A 66 -37.79 -26.69 -21.42
N ALA A 67 -38.83 -26.28 -22.15
CA ALA A 67 -38.87 -24.98 -22.81
C ALA A 67 -38.85 -23.82 -21.80
N ASP A 68 -39.62 -23.93 -20.71
CA ASP A 68 -39.64 -22.94 -19.64
C ASP A 68 -38.29 -22.89 -18.89
N THR A 69 -37.73 -24.05 -18.55
CA THR A 69 -36.40 -24.14 -17.90
C THR A 69 -35.30 -23.54 -18.78
N ASP A 70 -35.30 -23.84 -20.09
CA ASP A 70 -34.35 -23.26 -21.07
C ASP A 70 -34.50 -21.74 -21.14
N GLN A 71 -35.73 -21.22 -21.15
CA GLN A 71 -36.00 -19.78 -21.20
C GLN A 71 -35.55 -19.07 -19.91
N GLN A 72 -35.82 -19.64 -18.74
CA GLN A 72 -35.40 -19.07 -17.46
C GLN A 72 -33.88 -19.05 -17.35
N TRP A 73 -33.21 -20.16 -17.66
CA TRP A 73 -31.75 -20.23 -17.69
C TRP A 73 -31.14 -19.26 -18.71
N ARG A 74 -31.70 -19.17 -19.92
CA ARG A 74 -31.25 -18.18 -20.91
C ARG A 74 -31.42 -16.74 -20.45
N SER A 75 -32.48 -16.45 -19.71
CA SER A 75 -32.72 -15.13 -19.14
C SER A 75 -31.72 -14.78 -18.03
N SER A 76 -31.29 -15.77 -17.23
CA SER A 76 -30.28 -15.55 -16.18
C SER A 76 -28.89 -15.30 -16.77
N ILE A 77 -28.49 -16.07 -17.80
CA ILE A 77 -27.18 -15.90 -18.44
C ILE A 77 -27.13 -14.72 -19.42
N ALA A 78 -28.27 -14.17 -19.85
CA ALA A 78 -28.32 -13.00 -20.73
C ALA A 78 -27.72 -11.74 -20.09
N GLN A 79 -27.56 -11.72 -18.76
CA GLN A 79 -26.92 -10.62 -18.02
C GLN A 79 -25.39 -10.75 -17.97
N LEU A 80 -24.83 -11.90 -18.39
CA LEU A 80 -23.40 -12.14 -18.38
C LEU A 80 -22.73 -11.41 -19.56
N THR A 81 -21.59 -10.79 -19.28
CA THR A 81 -20.75 -10.18 -20.32
C THR A 81 -19.82 -11.22 -20.95
N LYS A 82 -19.16 -10.87 -22.06
CA LYS A 82 -18.17 -11.73 -22.72
C LYS A 82 -16.97 -12.07 -21.84
N THR A 83 -16.70 -11.26 -20.81
CA THR A 83 -15.65 -11.55 -19.83
C THR A 83 -16.14 -12.42 -18.68
N ASP A 84 -17.46 -12.51 -18.47
CA ASP A 84 -18.03 -13.37 -17.42
C ASP A 84 -18.28 -14.80 -17.95
N ALA A 85 -18.68 -14.94 -19.22
CA ALA A 85 -18.89 -16.24 -19.85
C ALA A 85 -18.79 -16.23 -21.37
N ASN A 86 -18.32 -17.35 -21.92
CA ASN A 86 -18.57 -17.73 -23.30
C ASN A 86 -19.79 -18.66 -23.32
N VAL A 87 -20.77 -18.37 -24.17
CA VAL A 87 -21.98 -19.17 -24.35
C VAL A 87 -22.00 -19.68 -25.78
N ALA A 88 -22.18 -20.98 -25.98
CA ALA A 88 -22.31 -21.53 -27.33
C ALA A 88 -23.67 -21.13 -27.94
N ASP A 89 -23.71 -20.85 -29.25
CA ASP A 89 -24.98 -20.54 -29.95
C ASP A 89 -26.00 -21.68 -29.84
N THR A 90 -25.51 -22.92 -29.74
CA THR A 90 -26.30 -24.15 -29.58
C THR A 90 -26.66 -24.46 -28.13
N ALA A 91 -26.32 -23.60 -27.16
CA ALA A 91 -26.47 -23.94 -25.75
C ALA A 91 -27.95 -24.13 -25.37
N ARG A 92 -28.29 -25.20 -24.69
CA ARG A 92 -29.67 -25.51 -24.27
C ARG A 92 -29.67 -26.23 -22.93
N CYS A 93 -30.84 -26.32 -22.31
CA CYS A 93 -31.10 -27.26 -21.22
C CYS A 93 -31.50 -28.65 -21.75
N TYR A 94 -31.03 -29.69 -21.05
CA TYR A 94 -31.26 -31.10 -21.35
C TYR A 94 -31.59 -31.85 -20.05
N PHE A 95 -32.48 -32.84 -20.14
CA PHE A 95 -32.62 -33.84 -19.08
C PHE A 95 -31.40 -34.76 -19.11
N VAL A 96 -30.89 -35.15 -17.95
CA VAL A 96 -29.88 -36.21 -17.83
C VAL A 96 -30.60 -37.52 -17.57
N THR A 97 -30.37 -38.52 -18.44
CA THR A 97 -30.95 -39.84 -18.33
C THR A 97 -29.89 -40.91 -18.16
N ASP A 98 -30.26 -42.03 -17.53
CA ASP A 98 -29.42 -43.22 -17.49
C ASP A 98 -29.33 -43.89 -18.88
N GLN A 99 -28.58 -44.99 -18.96
CA GLN A 99 -28.45 -45.77 -20.20
C GLN A 99 -29.77 -46.41 -20.67
N ALA A 100 -30.75 -46.58 -19.77
CA ALA A 100 -32.09 -47.07 -20.09
C ALA A 100 -33.06 -45.94 -20.47
N GLY A 101 -32.57 -44.70 -20.60
CA GLY A 101 -33.34 -43.51 -20.93
C GLY A 101 -34.21 -42.99 -19.78
N SER A 102 -34.02 -43.47 -18.55
CA SER A 102 -34.76 -43.01 -17.38
C SER A 102 -34.14 -41.73 -16.82
N PHE A 103 -34.96 -40.73 -16.53
CA PHE A 103 -34.56 -39.47 -15.95
C PHE A 103 -33.85 -39.63 -14.59
N MET A 104 -32.73 -38.93 -14.41
CA MET A 104 -31.88 -39.01 -13.22
C MET A 104 -32.07 -37.81 -12.26
N GLU A 105 -33.23 -37.14 -12.31
CA GLU A 105 -33.54 -35.96 -11.47
C GLU A 105 -32.60 -34.76 -11.64
N LEU A 106 -31.93 -34.71 -12.79
CA LEU A 106 -30.86 -33.76 -13.08
C LEU A 106 -31.05 -33.14 -14.46
N ILE A 107 -30.92 -31.83 -14.54
CA ILE A 107 -30.97 -31.05 -15.77
C ILE A 107 -29.60 -30.40 -15.95
N ALA A 108 -29.08 -30.48 -17.16
CA ALA A 108 -27.82 -29.85 -17.54
C ALA A 108 -28.09 -28.79 -18.60
N CYS A 109 -27.68 -27.56 -18.34
CA CYS A 109 -27.83 -26.43 -19.24
C CYS A 109 -26.45 -25.94 -19.70
N GLY A 110 -26.23 -25.91 -21.01
CA GLY A 110 -24.94 -25.56 -21.61
C GLY A 110 -24.89 -25.90 -23.09
N PRO A 111 -23.74 -25.71 -23.76
CA PRO A 111 -22.46 -25.28 -23.17
C PRO A 111 -22.37 -23.80 -22.82
N ILE A 112 -21.95 -23.51 -21.59
CA ILE A 112 -21.57 -22.20 -21.09
C ILE A 112 -20.27 -22.31 -20.28
N ARG A 113 -19.21 -21.65 -20.73
CA ARG A 113 -17.94 -21.59 -20.00
C ARG A 113 -17.87 -20.27 -19.25
N ARG A 114 -17.96 -20.33 -17.94
CA ARG A 114 -17.82 -19.17 -17.05
C ARG A 114 -16.35 -18.86 -16.76
N ALA A 115 -16.04 -17.62 -16.44
CA ALA A 115 -14.70 -17.19 -16.08
C ALA A 115 -14.20 -17.93 -14.83
N ASP A 116 -12.89 -18.20 -14.78
CA ASP A 116 -12.20 -18.84 -13.66
C ASP A 116 -12.75 -20.25 -13.26
N THR A 117 -13.54 -20.91 -14.13
CA THR A 117 -13.93 -22.32 -13.95
C THR A 117 -12.93 -23.27 -14.60
N ALA A 118 -12.85 -24.52 -14.14
CA ALA A 118 -11.91 -25.53 -14.63
C ALA A 118 -12.18 -25.93 -16.09
N GLU A 119 -11.16 -26.44 -16.79
CA GLU A 119 -11.31 -26.97 -18.15
C GLU A 119 -12.42 -28.04 -18.24
N GLY A 120 -13.23 -27.99 -19.29
CA GLY A 120 -14.39 -28.87 -19.48
C GLY A 120 -15.60 -28.54 -18.58
N ALA A 121 -15.49 -27.56 -17.68
CA ALA A 121 -16.56 -27.17 -16.78
C ALA A 121 -17.53 -26.17 -17.44
N VAL A 122 -18.31 -26.68 -18.40
CA VAL A 122 -19.15 -25.90 -19.31
C VAL A 122 -20.67 -26.09 -19.13
N TRP A 123 -21.09 -26.71 -18.02
CA TRP A 123 -22.50 -27.04 -17.77
C TRP A 123 -23.00 -26.45 -16.46
N ASP A 124 -24.13 -25.76 -16.49
CA ASP A 124 -24.88 -25.40 -15.29
C ASP A 124 -25.87 -26.53 -14.97
N MET A 125 -25.87 -26.99 -13.73
CA MET A 125 -26.60 -28.16 -13.27
C MET A 125 -27.75 -27.73 -12.37
N PHE A 126 -28.92 -28.30 -12.61
CA PHE A 126 -30.14 -28.08 -11.84
C PHE A 126 -30.72 -29.42 -11.39
N THR A 127 -31.30 -29.45 -10.19
CA THR A 127 -32.07 -30.62 -9.73
C THR A 127 -33.54 -30.40 -10.02
N ALA A 128 -34.21 -31.43 -10.54
CA ALA A 128 -35.64 -31.41 -10.77
C ALA A 128 -36.24 -32.75 -10.33
N ARG A 129 -37.30 -32.70 -9.53
CA ARG A 129 -37.94 -33.88 -8.98
C ARG A 129 -39.24 -34.19 -9.69
N VAL A 130 -39.64 -35.44 -9.61
CA VAL A 130 -40.95 -35.88 -10.08
C VAL A 130 -41.94 -35.75 -8.93
N ASP A 131 -42.98 -34.96 -9.13
CA ASP A 131 -44.08 -34.86 -8.18
C ASP A 131 -45.03 -36.03 -8.37
N ASN A 132 -44.98 -36.96 -7.42
CA ASN A 132 -45.82 -38.16 -7.41
C ASN A 132 -47.32 -37.85 -7.28
N ALA A 133 -47.72 -36.64 -6.85
CA ALA A 133 -49.12 -36.23 -6.72
C ALA A 133 -49.71 -35.68 -8.03
N THR A 134 -48.89 -35.06 -8.87
CA THR A 134 -49.36 -34.39 -10.11
C THR A 134 -48.84 -35.03 -11.39
N THR A 135 -48.02 -36.08 -11.30
CA THR A 135 -47.31 -36.70 -12.43
C THR A 135 -46.47 -35.70 -13.25
N GLY A 136 -46.14 -34.55 -12.66
CA GLY A 136 -45.37 -33.47 -13.27
C GLY A 136 -43.96 -33.35 -12.69
N LEU A 137 -43.17 -32.44 -13.26
CA LEU A 137 -41.85 -32.07 -12.74
C LEU A 137 -41.98 -30.84 -11.83
N THR A 138 -41.24 -30.83 -10.72
CA THR A 138 -41.12 -29.66 -9.85
C THR A 138 -40.17 -28.63 -10.45
N GLU A 139 -40.25 -27.38 -10.00
CA GLU A 139 -39.33 -26.31 -10.41
C GLU A 139 -37.85 -26.74 -10.23
N ALA A 140 -37.05 -26.43 -11.24
CA ALA A 140 -35.63 -26.76 -11.26
C ALA A 140 -34.88 -25.86 -10.27
N SER A 141 -34.18 -26.46 -9.31
CA SER A 141 -33.37 -25.71 -8.34
C SER A 141 -31.90 -25.72 -8.76
N PRO A 142 -31.20 -24.57 -8.78
CA PRO A 142 -29.77 -24.52 -9.10
C PRO A 142 -28.97 -25.44 -8.18
N ALA A 143 -28.19 -26.33 -8.76
CA ALA A 143 -27.35 -27.26 -8.02
C ALA A 143 -25.88 -26.86 -8.08
N LYS A 144 -25.38 -26.51 -9.28
CA LYS A 144 -23.99 -26.12 -9.48
C LYS A 144 -23.81 -25.39 -10.80
N GLU A 145 -23.21 -24.21 -10.79
CA GLU A 145 -22.76 -23.53 -12.01
C GLU A 145 -21.35 -23.99 -12.40
N GLY A 146 -21.03 -24.01 -13.69
CA GLY A 146 -19.69 -24.35 -14.17
C GLY A 146 -19.22 -25.74 -13.71
N ALA A 147 -20.01 -26.77 -14.03
CA ALA A 147 -19.70 -28.17 -13.82
C ALA A 147 -19.21 -28.84 -15.12
N THR A 148 -18.47 -29.94 -14.98
CA THR A 148 -18.20 -30.83 -16.11
C THR A 148 -19.48 -31.51 -16.57
N ARG A 149 -19.49 -31.99 -17.82
CA ARG A 149 -20.63 -32.75 -18.35
C ARG A 149 -21.04 -33.84 -17.37
N PRO A 150 -22.33 -33.95 -17.00
CA PRO A 150 -22.78 -34.99 -16.09
C PRO A 150 -22.63 -36.37 -16.73
N GLU A 151 -22.45 -37.39 -15.90
CA GLU A 151 -22.56 -38.78 -16.34
C GLU A 151 -24.00 -39.08 -16.75
N GLY A 152 -24.19 -39.70 -17.92
CA GLY A 152 -25.51 -40.01 -18.47
C GLY A 152 -25.67 -39.58 -19.93
N THR A 153 -26.87 -39.77 -20.46
CA THR A 153 -27.25 -39.31 -21.81
C THR A 153 -28.03 -38.01 -21.67
N LEU A 154 -27.68 -37.01 -22.48
CA LEU A 154 -28.41 -35.75 -22.54
C LEU A 154 -29.60 -35.90 -23.49
N TYR A 155 -30.81 -35.75 -22.95
CA TYR A 155 -32.07 -35.92 -23.66
C TYR A 155 -32.85 -34.61 -23.73
N ARG A 156 -33.42 -34.33 -24.91
CA ARG A 156 -34.35 -33.23 -25.13
C ARG A 156 -35.57 -33.74 -25.90
N PRO A 157 -36.81 -33.37 -25.50
CA PRO A 157 -38.02 -33.86 -26.16
C PRO A 157 -38.13 -33.52 -27.65
N ASP A 158 -37.51 -32.43 -28.09
CA ASP A 158 -37.48 -32.02 -29.49
C ASP A 158 -36.34 -32.67 -30.31
N GLY A 159 -35.56 -33.55 -29.69
CA GLY A 159 -34.46 -34.27 -30.33
C GLY A 159 -33.19 -33.44 -30.56
N ALA A 160 -33.14 -32.18 -30.10
CA ALA A 160 -31.91 -31.41 -30.19
C ALA A 160 -30.81 -32.06 -29.33
N THR A 161 -29.61 -32.19 -29.88
CA THR A 161 -28.42 -32.69 -29.19
C THR A 161 -27.40 -31.58 -29.03
N PRO A 162 -26.53 -31.62 -28.00
CA PRO A 162 -25.38 -30.72 -27.92
C PRO A 162 -24.47 -30.86 -29.15
N ALA A 163 -23.71 -29.82 -29.45
CA ALA A 163 -22.63 -29.91 -30.43
C ALA A 163 -21.58 -30.96 -30.01
N ALA A 164 -20.87 -31.55 -30.97
CA ALA A 164 -19.88 -32.60 -30.68
C ALA A 164 -18.71 -32.08 -29.81
N ASP A 165 -18.36 -30.82 -29.98
CA ASP A 165 -17.33 -30.07 -29.26
C ASP A 165 -17.89 -29.26 -28.07
N ALA A 166 -19.11 -29.57 -27.64
CA ALA A 166 -19.79 -28.86 -26.56
C ALA A 166 -18.93 -28.73 -25.29
N ASP A 167 -18.07 -29.70 -24.99
CA ASP A 167 -17.22 -29.68 -23.79
C ASP A 167 -15.90 -28.90 -23.97
N GLN A 168 -15.62 -28.40 -25.17
CA GLN A 168 -14.37 -27.72 -25.54
C GLN A 168 -14.53 -26.21 -25.67
N LEU A 169 -15.56 -25.63 -25.04
CA LEU A 169 -15.80 -24.19 -25.10
C LEU A 169 -14.64 -23.45 -24.41
N PRO A 170 -13.96 -22.52 -25.12
CA PRO A 170 -12.81 -21.82 -24.57
C PRO A 170 -13.21 -20.98 -23.36
N GLU A 171 -12.26 -20.74 -22.46
CA GLU A 171 -12.44 -19.80 -21.36
C GLU A 171 -12.78 -18.41 -21.92
N PRO A 172 -13.74 -17.68 -21.32
CA PRO A 172 -13.95 -16.29 -21.68
C PRO A 172 -12.67 -15.48 -21.52
N PRO A 173 -12.44 -14.48 -22.38
CA PRO A 173 -11.32 -13.57 -22.20
C PRO A 173 -11.41 -12.92 -20.81
N LYS A 174 -10.29 -12.87 -20.09
CA LYS A 174 -10.23 -12.18 -18.81
C LYS A 174 -10.41 -10.67 -19.02
N PRO A 175 -11.09 -9.95 -18.12
CA PRO A 175 -11.17 -8.50 -18.19
C PRO A 175 -9.77 -7.89 -18.10
N GLU A 176 -9.57 -6.78 -18.79
CA GLU A 176 -8.33 -6.01 -18.71
C GLU A 176 -8.34 -5.12 -17.45
N ALA A 177 -7.22 -5.04 -16.75
CA ALA A 177 -7.04 -4.10 -15.66
C ALA A 177 -6.92 -2.67 -16.23
N PRO A 178 -7.77 -1.72 -15.82
CA PRO A 178 -7.68 -0.34 -16.28
C PRO A 178 -6.28 0.26 -16.11
N ALA A 179 -5.90 1.19 -16.99
CA ALA A 179 -4.65 1.91 -16.86
C ALA A 179 -4.62 2.70 -15.53
N GLY A 180 -3.50 2.63 -14.80
CA GLY A 180 -3.37 3.29 -13.51
C GLY A 180 -4.11 2.62 -12.35
N THR A 181 -4.63 1.40 -12.54
CA THR A 181 -5.16 0.59 -11.43
C THR A 181 -4.11 0.45 -10.33
N VAL A 182 -4.54 0.60 -9.08
CA VAL A 182 -3.77 0.28 -7.88
C VAL A 182 -4.70 -0.47 -6.93
N ALA A 183 -4.27 -1.63 -6.47
CA ALA A 183 -5.03 -2.48 -5.55
C ALA A 183 -4.13 -3.08 -4.46
N VAL A 184 -4.72 -3.34 -3.30
CA VAL A 184 -4.16 -4.25 -2.30
C VAL A 184 -4.56 -5.66 -2.70
N VAL A 185 -3.59 -6.58 -2.65
CA VAL A 185 -3.80 -8.00 -2.96
C VAL A 185 -3.32 -8.90 -1.84
N ASP A 186 -3.93 -10.08 -1.75
CA ASP A 186 -3.41 -11.15 -0.92
C ASP A 186 -2.02 -11.58 -1.43
N ALA A 187 -1.02 -11.49 -0.56
CA ALA A 187 0.35 -11.86 -0.88
C ALA A 187 0.46 -13.33 -1.33
N SER A 188 -0.41 -14.22 -0.86
CA SER A 188 -0.43 -15.64 -1.26
C SER A 188 -0.98 -15.86 -2.67
N ALA A 189 -1.74 -14.91 -3.20
CA ALA A 189 -2.26 -14.95 -4.57
C ALA A 189 -1.25 -14.43 -5.60
N VAL A 190 -0.21 -13.70 -5.16
CA VAL A 190 0.82 -13.14 -6.03
C VAL A 190 1.73 -14.25 -6.58
N LYS A 191 1.78 -14.34 -7.91
CA LYS A 191 2.65 -15.25 -8.66
C LYS A 191 3.52 -14.44 -9.62
N PRO A 192 4.75 -14.06 -9.21
CA PRO A 192 5.65 -13.26 -10.03
C PRO A 192 6.08 -14.02 -11.28
N VAL A 193 6.08 -13.35 -12.43
CA VAL A 193 6.65 -13.92 -13.67
C VAL A 193 8.09 -13.46 -13.90
N ASP A 194 8.39 -12.22 -13.51
CA ASP A 194 9.74 -11.66 -13.47
C ASP A 194 9.96 -10.98 -12.12
N PRO A 195 10.43 -11.70 -11.09
CA PRO A 195 10.73 -11.09 -9.80
C PRO A 195 11.93 -10.14 -9.91
N VAL A 196 11.81 -8.97 -9.31
CA VAL A 196 12.91 -8.00 -9.20
C VAL A 196 13.82 -8.42 -8.06
N THR A 197 15.14 -8.43 -8.31
CA THR A 197 16.12 -8.61 -7.23
C THR A 197 16.17 -7.33 -6.39
N VAL A 198 15.73 -7.43 -5.14
CA VAL A 198 15.72 -6.30 -4.20
C VAL A 198 17.15 -6.01 -3.75
N ASP A 199 17.64 -4.80 -3.98
CA ASP A 199 18.89 -4.32 -3.41
C ASP A 199 18.68 -4.00 -1.93
N MET A 200 19.06 -4.93 -1.05
CA MET A 200 18.93 -4.80 0.40
C MET A 200 19.70 -3.61 0.99
N SER A 201 20.63 -3.01 0.25
CA SER A 201 21.29 -1.78 0.69
C SER A 201 20.45 -0.54 0.38
N LYS A 202 19.47 -0.62 -0.54
CA LYS A 202 18.68 0.51 -1.07
C LYS A 202 17.16 0.34 -1.00
N ASN A 203 16.67 -0.75 -0.43
CA ASN A 203 15.25 -1.10 -0.40
C ASN A 203 14.44 -0.38 0.70
N THR A 204 15.06 0.56 1.42
CA THR A 204 14.44 1.27 2.54
C THR A 204 14.30 2.77 2.28
N ILE A 205 13.18 3.34 2.70
CA ILE A 205 13.05 4.78 2.92
C ILE A 205 12.99 5.01 4.42
N ILE A 206 13.90 5.84 4.94
CA ILE A 206 13.98 6.16 6.38
C ILE A 206 13.51 7.60 6.55
N THR A 207 12.64 7.82 7.50
CA THR A 207 12.15 9.14 7.93
C THR A 207 12.40 9.27 9.44
N PRO A 208 12.38 10.47 10.02
CA PRO A 208 12.54 10.65 11.47
C PRO A 208 11.62 9.76 12.32
N THR A 209 10.42 9.42 11.82
CA THR A 209 9.42 8.67 12.60
C THR A 209 9.23 7.23 12.14
N ARG A 210 9.57 6.90 10.88
CA ARG A 210 9.24 5.61 10.25
C ARG A 210 10.25 5.13 9.23
N THR A 211 10.28 3.82 9.02
CA THR A 211 10.97 3.19 7.89
C THR A 211 10.01 2.38 7.07
N PHE A 212 10.09 2.58 5.76
CA PHE A 212 9.35 1.81 4.76
C PHE A 212 10.34 0.88 4.06
N THR A 213 10.02 -0.41 4.04
CA THR A 213 10.92 -1.44 3.51
C THR A 213 10.23 -2.18 2.38
N VAL A 214 10.86 -2.22 1.20
CA VAL A 214 10.46 -3.10 0.11
C VAL A 214 11.05 -4.49 0.36
N THR A 215 10.21 -5.51 0.43
CA THR A 215 10.64 -6.89 0.65
C THR A 215 10.48 -7.77 -0.58
N ALA A 216 9.59 -7.39 -1.50
CA ALA A 216 9.41 -8.06 -2.78
C ALA A 216 8.89 -7.07 -3.82
N ALA A 217 9.25 -7.27 -5.09
CA ALA A 217 8.68 -6.56 -6.22
C ALA A 217 8.83 -7.43 -7.49
N GLY A 218 8.03 -7.14 -8.51
CA GLY A 218 8.13 -7.85 -9.79
C GLY A 218 6.95 -7.62 -10.72
N ASN A 219 6.99 -8.30 -11.86
CA ASN A 219 5.90 -8.30 -12.83
C ASN A 219 4.90 -9.43 -12.55
N LEU A 220 3.66 -9.23 -12.98
CA LEU A 220 2.58 -10.20 -12.95
C LEU A 220 2.03 -10.41 -14.36
N ASP A 221 1.69 -11.66 -14.70
CA ASP A 221 0.89 -11.96 -15.89
C ASP A 221 -0.59 -11.64 -15.68
N GLN A 222 -1.05 -11.74 -14.43
CA GLN A 222 -2.45 -11.55 -14.06
C GLN A 222 -2.55 -10.91 -12.67
N LEU A 223 -3.53 -10.03 -12.51
CA LEU A 223 -3.91 -9.47 -11.22
C LEU A 223 -5.00 -10.35 -10.61
N THR A 224 -4.67 -11.00 -9.51
CA THR A 224 -5.54 -11.94 -8.78
C THR A 224 -5.45 -11.64 -7.28
N GLY A 225 -6.42 -12.12 -6.50
CA GLY A 225 -6.45 -11.94 -5.06
C GLY A 225 -6.63 -10.48 -4.63
N VAL A 226 -7.28 -9.65 -5.46
CA VAL A 226 -7.65 -8.27 -5.09
C VAL A 226 -8.51 -8.31 -3.84
N THR A 227 -8.07 -7.67 -2.77
CA THR A 227 -8.82 -7.51 -1.52
C THR A 227 -9.36 -6.10 -1.37
N THR A 228 -8.71 -5.10 -1.96
CA THR A 228 -9.18 -3.71 -1.95
C THR A 228 -8.69 -2.97 -3.18
N ALA A 229 -9.59 -2.37 -3.95
CA ALA A 229 -9.23 -1.42 -4.98
C ALA A 229 -8.93 -0.04 -4.36
N LEU A 230 -7.78 0.53 -4.66
CA LEU A 230 -7.40 1.89 -4.23
C LEU A 230 -7.62 2.91 -5.34
N SER A 231 -7.47 2.47 -6.60
CA SER A 231 -7.80 3.23 -7.81
C SER A 231 -8.03 2.28 -8.98
N GLY A 232 -8.78 2.73 -9.98
CA GLY A 232 -9.23 1.90 -11.10
C GLY A 232 -10.43 1.02 -10.75
N ASP A 233 -11.18 0.63 -11.77
CA ASP A 233 -12.40 -0.18 -11.63
C ASP A 233 -12.06 -1.67 -11.63
N VAL A 234 -11.45 -2.14 -10.53
CA VAL A 234 -11.22 -3.56 -10.28
C VAL A 234 -12.02 -4.03 -9.08
N THR A 235 -12.67 -5.18 -9.23
CA THR A 235 -13.50 -5.81 -8.20
C THR A 235 -12.73 -6.89 -7.45
N GLU A 236 -12.98 -6.99 -6.15
CA GLU A 236 -12.50 -8.08 -5.29
C GLU A 236 -12.88 -9.46 -5.85
N GLY A 237 -11.96 -10.42 -5.73
CA GLY A 237 -12.16 -11.82 -6.16
C GLY A 237 -12.12 -12.07 -7.67
N LYS A 238 -12.09 -11.04 -8.53
CA LYS A 238 -11.94 -11.20 -9.99
C LYS A 238 -10.46 -11.24 -10.41
N THR A 239 -10.19 -11.94 -11.51
CA THR A 239 -8.87 -11.99 -12.15
C THR A 239 -8.82 -11.06 -13.35
N TYR A 240 -7.75 -10.26 -13.48
CA TYR A 240 -7.54 -9.34 -14.60
C TYR A 240 -6.22 -9.63 -15.32
N VAL A 241 -6.18 -9.31 -16.60
CA VAL A 241 -4.95 -9.29 -17.42
C VAL A 241 -4.51 -7.84 -17.67
N PRO A 242 -3.24 -7.57 -18.04
CA PRO A 242 -2.83 -6.23 -18.42
C PRO A 242 -3.62 -5.73 -19.63
N ALA A 243 -4.06 -4.48 -19.61
CA ALA A 243 -4.59 -3.83 -20.80
C ALA A 243 -3.52 -3.66 -21.89
N ALA A 244 -3.93 -3.45 -23.13
CA ALA A 244 -2.99 -3.23 -24.24
C ALA A 244 -2.00 -2.07 -23.94
N GLY A 245 -0.70 -2.34 -24.06
CA GLY A 245 0.37 -1.38 -23.77
C GLY A 245 0.61 -1.11 -22.28
N GLN A 246 -0.05 -1.86 -21.39
CA GLN A 246 0.21 -1.89 -19.97
C GLN A 246 0.94 -3.19 -19.57
N GLN A 247 1.52 -3.18 -18.39
CA GLN A 247 2.02 -4.34 -17.67
C GLN A 247 1.52 -4.28 -16.23
N LEU A 248 1.34 -5.45 -15.61
CA LEU A 248 1.00 -5.54 -14.20
C LEU A 248 2.27 -5.73 -13.37
N MET A 249 2.36 -5.01 -12.27
CA MET A 249 3.47 -5.08 -11.33
C MET A 249 2.95 -5.22 -9.92
N PHE A 250 3.80 -5.69 -9.01
CA PHE A 250 3.52 -5.69 -7.58
C PHE A 250 4.72 -5.22 -6.76
N VAL A 251 4.43 -4.79 -5.54
CA VAL A 251 5.42 -4.53 -4.48
C VAL A 251 4.84 -4.96 -3.14
N THR A 252 5.67 -5.56 -2.28
CA THR A 252 5.36 -5.79 -0.87
C THR A 252 6.14 -4.79 -0.02
N LEU A 253 5.40 -4.02 0.79
CA LEU A 253 5.93 -2.95 1.63
C LEU A 253 5.65 -3.27 3.10
N GLY A 254 6.68 -3.21 3.94
CA GLY A 254 6.55 -3.09 5.39
C GLY A 254 6.70 -1.63 5.81
N SER A 255 6.09 -1.26 6.95
CA SER A 255 6.43 -0.02 7.63
C SER A 255 6.63 -0.26 9.11
N ASP A 256 7.76 0.21 9.63
CA ASP A 256 8.12 0.09 11.03
C ASP A 256 8.27 1.48 11.63
N PRO A 257 7.85 1.72 12.88
CA PRO A 257 8.26 2.92 13.60
C PRO A 257 9.79 2.94 13.65
N GLN A 258 10.40 4.08 13.34
CA GLN A 258 11.85 4.17 13.45
C GLN A 258 12.23 4.15 14.93
N PRO A 259 13.06 3.19 15.40
CA PRO A 259 13.75 3.39 16.65
C PRO A 259 14.62 4.62 16.45
N SER A 260 14.54 5.57 17.36
CA SER A 260 15.14 6.88 17.25
C SER A 260 16.67 6.83 17.36
N THR A 261 17.37 6.00 16.56
CA THR A 261 18.72 5.49 16.88
C THR A 261 19.80 6.57 17.00
N ALA A 262 19.67 7.71 16.32
CA ALA A 262 20.52 8.89 16.57
C ALA A 262 20.08 9.63 17.86
N ILE A 263 18.78 9.88 18.02
CA ILE A 263 18.17 10.52 19.20
C ILE A 263 18.40 9.69 20.49
N THR A 264 18.54 8.37 20.38
CA THR A 264 18.77 7.47 21.52
C THR A 264 20.15 7.66 22.13
N ALA A 265 21.14 8.13 21.36
CA ALA A 265 22.47 8.47 21.87
C ALA A 265 22.44 9.71 22.78
N LEU A 266 21.43 10.57 22.63
CA LEU A 266 21.23 11.75 23.47
C LEU A 266 20.44 11.45 24.75
N GLY A 267 19.66 10.36 24.78
CA GLY A 267 18.79 10.05 25.91
C GLY A 267 17.85 11.21 26.24
N ASP A 268 17.79 11.61 27.51
CA ASP A 268 16.97 12.75 28.00
C ASP A 268 17.43 14.13 27.48
N LEU A 269 18.55 14.20 26.74
CA LEU A 269 19.07 15.46 26.18
C LEU A 269 18.48 15.80 24.82
N ALA A 270 17.70 14.89 24.21
CA ALA A 270 16.98 15.18 22.99
C ALA A 270 15.86 16.20 23.26
N GLY A 271 15.67 17.14 22.33
CA GLY A 271 14.54 18.07 22.37
C GLY A 271 13.19 17.35 22.28
N ASP A 272 12.13 17.99 22.76
CA ASP A 272 10.75 17.47 22.79
C ASP A 272 9.95 17.76 21.51
N GLY A 273 10.62 18.21 20.45
CA GLY A 273 9.96 18.54 19.19
C GLY A 273 9.55 17.29 18.41
N GLU A 274 8.24 17.12 18.24
CA GLU A 274 7.68 16.05 17.44
C GLU A 274 7.85 16.34 15.94
N PRO A 275 8.43 15.40 15.16
CA PRO A 275 8.46 15.52 13.72
C PRO A 275 7.06 15.60 13.11
N GLY A 276 6.89 16.24 11.96
CA GLY A 276 5.59 16.33 11.31
C GLY A 276 5.13 15.00 10.70
N ALA A 277 3.91 15.00 10.17
CA ALA A 277 3.27 13.79 9.65
C ALA A 277 3.96 13.29 8.37
N VAL A 278 4.11 11.96 8.27
CA VAL A 278 4.58 11.30 7.06
C VAL A 278 3.41 11.11 6.10
N THR A 279 3.64 11.40 4.82
CA THR A 279 2.72 11.06 3.73
C THR A 279 3.39 10.06 2.79
N VAL A 280 2.59 9.14 2.23
CA VAL A 280 3.06 8.13 1.30
C VAL A 280 2.21 8.13 0.05
N THR A 281 2.81 8.40 -1.10
CA THR A 281 2.13 8.46 -2.39
C THR A 281 2.75 7.49 -3.38
N LEU A 282 1.95 6.65 -4.00
CA LEU A 282 2.36 5.86 -5.16
C LEU A 282 2.01 6.62 -6.44
N GLN A 283 3.00 6.80 -7.31
CA GLN A 283 2.81 7.35 -8.64
C GLN A 283 3.00 6.26 -9.71
N VAL A 284 1.97 6.08 -10.53
CA VAL A 284 1.91 5.13 -11.65
C VAL A 284 1.49 5.90 -12.90
N GLY A 285 2.47 6.22 -13.76
CA GLY A 285 2.23 7.15 -14.87
C GLY A 285 1.79 8.52 -14.36
N ASP A 286 0.61 8.96 -14.79
CA ASP A 286 -0.02 10.22 -14.37
C ASP A 286 -0.91 10.06 -13.12
N THR A 287 -1.18 8.82 -12.69
CA THR A 287 -2.02 8.54 -11.54
C THR A 287 -1.21 8.63 -10.25
N LYS A 288 -1.71 9.39 -9.27
CA LYS A 288 -1.18 9.45 -7.91
C LYS A 288 -2.20 8.87 -6.93
N THR A 289 -1.77 7.91 -6.12
CA THR A 289 -2.60 7.23 -5.14
C THR A 289 -2.00 7.44 -3.76
N ASP A 290 -2.77 8.04 -2.84
CA ASP A 290 -2.38 8.20 -1.44
C ASP A 290 -2.48 6.84 -0.71
N LEU A 291 -1.37 6.44 -0.09
CA LEU A 291 -1.21 5.19 0.64
C LEU A 291 -0.99 5.43 2.14
N THR A 292 -1.05 6.68 2.61
CA THR A 292 -0.71 7.07 3.99
C THR A 292 -1.50 6.25 5.00
N GLY A 293 -2.84 6.26 4.91
CA GLY A 293 -3.70 5.47 5.82
C GLY A 293 -3.70 3.96 5.58
N LYS A 294 -2.99 3.47 4.56
CA LYS A 294 -2.83 2.03 4.29
C LYS A 294 -1.53 1.48 4.86
N LEU A 295 -0.46 2.27 4.78
CA LEU A 295 0.87 1.87 5.21
C LEU A 295 1.22 2.38 6.61
N ILE A 296 0.50 3.38 7.11
CA ILE A 296 0.69 3.92 8.47
C ILE A 296 -0.58 3.61 9.28
N PRO A 297 -0.50 2.70 10.27
CA PRO A 297 -1.63 2.43 11.15
C PRO A 297 -2.00 3.67 11.97
N GLU A 298 -3.28 3.79 12.34
CA GLU A 298 -3.78 4.90 13.16
C GLU A 298 -3.03 5.02 14.50
N ASN A 299 -2.53 3.89 15.03
CA ASN A 299 -1.62 3.85 16.16
C ASN A 299 -0.17 3.93 15.68
N SER A 300 0.38 5.13 15.63
CA SER A 300 1.68 5.43 15.02
C SER A 300 2.90 4.76 15.68
N GLY A 301 2.75 4.16 16.87
CA GLY A 301 3.79 3.44 17.59
C GLY A 301 3.96 1.96 17.21
N GLU A 302 3.09 1.41 16.35
CA GLU A 302 3.13 0.00 15.96
C GLU A 302 3.68 -0.19 14.54
N ALA A 303 4.36 -1.32 14.35
CA ALA A 303 4.72 -1.81 13.03
C ALA A 303 3.45 -2.12 12.23
N ALA A 304 3.40 -1.66 10.98
CA ALA A 304 2.34 -2.01 10.06
C ALA A 304 2.55 -3.44 9.56
N ALA A 305 1.46 -4.18 9.41
CA ALA A 305 1.49 -5.42 8.67
C ALA A 305 2.00 -5.15 7.24
N SER A 306 2.82 -6.07 6.70
CA SER A 306 3.27 -5.97 5.32
C SER A 306 2.08 -5.94 4.37
N THR A 307 2.07 -4.94 3.47
CA THR A 307 1.01 -4.73 2.49
C THR A 307 1.56 -5.03 1.10
N THR A 308 0.89 -5.90 0.36
CA THR A 308 1.21 -6.15 -1.04
C THR A 308 0.28 -5.34 -1.93
N LEU A 309 0.88 -4.46 -2.72
CA LEU A 309 0.20 -3.64 -3.71
C LEU A 309 0.45 -4.24 -5.09
N ALA A 310 -0.57 -4.27 -5.93
CA ALA A 310 -0.45 -4.55 -7.35
C ALA A 310 -1.02 -3.38 -8.16
N PHE A 311 -0.41 -3.11 -9.32
CA PHE A 311 -0.79 -1.96 -10.12
C PHE A 311 -0.53 -2.18 -11.62
N SER A 312 -1.31 -1.48 -12.44
CA SER A 312 -1.22 -1.48 -13.90
C SER A 312 -0.47 -0.24 -14.37
N VAL A 313 0.71 -0.43 -14.97
CA VAL A 313 1.58 0.65 -15.44
C VAL A 313 1.78 0.55 -16.95
N PRO A 314 2.02 1.67 -17.67
CA PRO A 314 2.44 1.59 -19.06
C PRO A 314 3.73 0.78 -19.19
N THR A 315 3.84 -0.05 -20.23
CA THR A 315 5.04 -0.86 -20.45
C THR A 315 6.29 0.03 -20.53
N GLY A 316 7.29 -0.26 -19.70
CA GLY A 316 8.53 0.51 -19.62
C GLY A 316 8.47 1.79 -18.76
N ALA A 317 7.31 2.12 -18.17
CA ALA A 317 7.21 3.19 -17.18
C ALA A 317 7.89 2.79 -15.87
N LYS A 318 8.30 3.81 -15.09
CA LYS A 318 8.95 3.66 -13.79
C LYS A 318 8.03 4.12 -12.66
N PRO A 319 7.14 3.24 -12.17
CA PRO A 319 6.34 3.53 -10.99
C PRO A 319 7.24 3.91 -9.81
N THR A 320 6.84 4.94 -9.07
CA THR A 320 7.64 5.50 -7.99
C THR A 320 6.80 5.63 -6.72
N LEU A 321 7.35 5.14 -5.61
CA LEU A 321 6.82 5.44 -4.28
C LEU A 321 7.51 6.69 -3.75
N THR A 322 6.74 7.70 -3.35
CA THR A 322 7.24 8.90 -2.69
C THR A 322 6.80 8.89 -1.23
N VAL A 323 7.76 9.03 -0.33
CA VAL A 323 7.52 9.23 1.10
C VAL A 323 8.00 10.64 1.43
N ASP A 324 7.12 11.48 1.93
CA ASP A 324 7.42 12.86 2.29
C ASP A 324 7.13 13.07 3.77
N GLN A 325 8.08 13.68 4.46
CA GLN A 325 7.88 14.20 5.80
C GLN A 325 8.38 15.65 5.84
N ASP A 326 7.48 16.58 6.15
CA ASP A 326 7.75 18.02 6.22
C ASP A 326 8.41 18.61 4.95
N GLY A 327 7.98 18.16 3.77
CA GLY A 327 8.45 18.69 2.49
C GLY A 327 9.80 18.14 2.03
N HIS A 328 10.27 17.04 2.63
CA HIS A 328 11.53 16.37 2.28
C HIS A 328 11.23 15.01 1.63
N PRO A 329 10.85 14.99 0.34
CA PRO A 329 10.45 13.77 -0.34
C PRO A 329 11.63 12.85 -0.62
N GLN A 330 11.43 11.57 -0.33
CA GLN A 330 12.30 10.47 -0.73
C GLN A 330 11.55 9.55 -1.68
N MET A 331 12.25 9.08 -2.70
CA MET A 331 11.65 8.35 -3.81
C MET A 331 12.27 6.96 -3.95
N LEU A 332 11.44 5.98 -4.26
CA LEU A 332 11.83 4.59 -4.54
C LEU A 332 11.28 4.17 -5.90
N ASP A 333 12.19 3.75 -6.80
CA ASP A 333 11.86 3.15 -8.09
C ASP A 333 11.43 1.71 -7.85
N LEU A 334 10.15 1.42 -8.14
CA LEU A 334 9.56 0.11 -7.87
C LEU A 334 9.94 -0.93 -8.94
N THR A 335 10.49 -0.51 -10.09
CA THR A 335 11.05 -1.44 -11.09
C THR A 335 12.39 -2.00 -10.67
N ALA A 336 13.15 -1.25 -9.88
CA ALA A 336 14.45 -1.64 -9.35
C ALA A 336 14.41 -1.97 -7.85
N ALA A 337 13.24 -1.82 -7.21
CA ALA A 337 13.06 -1.95 -5.76
C ALA A 337 14.13 -1.19 -4.94
N SER A 338 14.54 -0.01 -5.42
CA SER A 338 15.65 0.74 -4.85
C SER A 338 15.36 2.24 -4.80
N ARG A 339 15.83 2.89 -3.74
CA ARG A 339 15.73 4.34 -3.60
C ARG A 339 16.49 5.06 -4.71
N THR A 340 15.90 6.14 -5.20
CA THR A 340 16.49 7.04 -6.21
C THR A 340 16.93 8.37 -5.61
N THR A 341 16.45 8.69 -4.40
CA THR A 341 16.85 9.88 -3.64
C THR A 341 17.58 9.44 -2.39
N GLU A 342 18.71 10.08 -2.10
CA GLU A 342 19.44 9.91 -0.85
C GLU A 342 19.51 11.27 -0.15
N LEU A 343 18.96 11.33 1.06
CA LEU A 343 19.10 12.49 1.93
C LEU A 343 20.32 12.28 2.83
N PRO A 344 21.20 13.30 2.98
CA PRO A 344 22.36 13.22 3.87
C PRO A 344 21.99 12.80 5.29
N GLY A 345 22.85 12.00 5.93
CA GLY A 345 22.67 11.57 7.32
C GLY A 345 21.71 10.38 7.53
N LEU A 346 20.71 10.17 6.66
CA LEU A 346 19.70 9.10 6.85
C LEU A 346 20.25 7.68 6.70
N TYR A 347 21.23 7.50 5.83
CA TYR A 347 21.72 6.17 5.41
C TYR A 347 23.17 5.90 5.81
N LEU A 348 23.68 6.63 6.81
CA LEU A 348 25.01 6.39 7.36
C LEU A 348 25.03 5.04 8.10
N GLN A 349 26.03 4.20 7.81
CA GLN A 349 26.14 2.90 8.48
C GLN A 349 26.49 3.03 9.97
N ASN A 350 27.29 4.04 10.31
CA ASN A 350 27.72 4.34 11.68
C ASN A 350 27.43 5.81 11.99
N PRO A 351 26.16 6.18 12.26
CA PRO A 351 25.81 7.57 12.50
C PRO A 351 26.38 8.10 13.81
N VAL A 352 26.82 7.23 14.74
CA VAL A 352 27.37 7.64 16.04
C VAL A 352 28.84 7.25 16.15
N ILE A 353 29.69 8.24 16.42
CA ILE A 353 31.12 8.08 16.68
C ILE A 353 31.36 8.28 18.18
N ALA A 354 31.84 7.24 18.85
CA ALA A 354 32.35 7.39 20.21
C ALA A 354 33.69 8.13 20.18
N VAL A 355 33.79 9.23 20.93
CA VAL A 355 34.99 10.07 21.04
C VAL A 355 35.70 9.77 22.36
N ASN A 356 34.99 9.92 23.49
CA ASN A 356 35.48 9.69 24.86
C ASN A 356 36.81 10.41 25.19
N GLU A 357 37.00 11.60 24.64
CA GLU A 357 38.19 12.41 24.92
C GLU A 357 37.90 13.37 26.08
N SER A 358 38.79 13.39 27.07
CA SER A 358 38.64 14.20 28.28
C SER A 358 39.78 15.20 28.44
N ALA A 359 39.46 16.41 28.88
CA ALA A 359 40.48 17.35 29.34
C ALA A 359 41.21 16.73 30.55
N PRO A 360 42.50 17.07 30.76
CA PRO A 360 43.14 16.76 32.02
C PRO A 360 42.32 17.32 33.18
N LYS A 361 42.01 16.47 34.17
CA LYS A 361 41.27 16.88 35.36
C LYS A 361 41.85 18.16 35.95
N PHE A 362 41.01 19.17 36.07
CA PHE A 362 41.34 20.42 36.71
C PHE A 362 41.07 20.30 38.21
N THR A 363 42.01 20.81 39.02
CA THR A 363 41.88 20.85 40.47
C THR A 363 42.34 22.22 40.95
N ALA A 364 41.52 22.90 41.73
CA ALA A 364 41.90 24.15 42.38
C ALA A 364 41.42 24.20 43.83
N THR A 365 42.23 24.84 44.68
CA THR A 365 41.86 25.12 46.06
C THR A 365 41.16 26.47 46.12
N TYR A 366 39.99 26.52 46.75
CA TYR A 366 39.31 27.75 47.07
C TYR A 366 39.29 27.98 48.59
N LYS A 367 39.29 29.25 48.98
CA LYS A 367 39.21 29.61 50.40
C LYS A 367 37.77 29.49 50.84
N SER A 368 37.53 28.75 51.92
CA SER A 368 36.29 28.78 52.68
C SER A 368 36.58 29.29 54.10
N GLU A 369 35.59 29.82 54.80
CA GLU A 369 35.76 30.34 56.17
C GLU A 369 36.26 29.28 57.17
N SER A 370 36.01 27.99 56.90
CA SER A 370 36.29 26.88 57.82
C SER A 370 37.54 26.07 57.47
N ALA A 371 37.88 25.92 56.19
CA ALA A 371 39.08 25.22 55.70
C ALA A 371 39.31 25.43 54.19
N PRO A 372 40.53 25.25 53.65
CA PRO A 372 40.71 25.16 52.20
C PRO A 372 39.95 23.94 51.65
N ASN A 373 39.03 24.19 50.73
CA ASN A 373 38.30 23.16 50.00
C ASN A 373 38.85 23.06 48.57
N THR A 374 38.55 21.97 47.88
CA THR A 374 39.04 21.72 46.52
C THR A 374 37.88 21.52 45.57
N ILE A 375 37.92 22.21 44.43
CA ILE A 375 37.02 21.94 43.30
C ILE A 375 37.75 21.10 42.26
N GLY A 376 37.09 20.05 41.80
CA GLY A 376 37.50 19.22 40.67
C GLY A 376 36.58 19.49 39.47
N TYR A 377 37.15 19.60 38.27
CA TYR A 377 36.39 19.72 37.03
C TYR A 377 36.99 18.84 35.93
N THR A 378 36.13 18.10 35.23
CA THR A 378 36.48 17.33 34.03
C THR A 378 35.50 17.68 32.92
N LEU A 379 36.03 17.95 31.72
CA LEU A 379 35.27 18.11 30.49
C LEU A 379 35.50 16.89 29.61
N THR A 380 34.44 16.26 29.10
CA THR A 380 34.56 15.10 28.21
C THR A 380 33.66 15.25 27.00
N VAL A 381 34.20 15.02 25.80
CA VAL A 381 33.38 14.82 24.59
C VAL A 381 33.12 13.32 24.47
N LYS A 382 31.87 12.90 24.70
CA LYS A 382 31.49 11.48 24.72
C LYS A 382 31.35 10.94 23.30
N SER A 383 30.62 11.65 22.45
CA SER A 383 30.29 11.19 21.09
C SER A 383 29.95 12.35 20.16
N VAL A 384 29.98 12.05 18.86
CA VAL A 384 29.38 12.86 17.80
C VAL A 384 28.43 11.95 17.02
N ALA A 385 27.16 12.32 16.94
CA ALA A 385 26.14 11.65 16.14
C ALA A 385 25.80 12.49 14.90
N PHE A 386 25.42 11.83 13.81
CA PHE A 386 24.98 12.47 12.58
C PHE A 386 23.53 12.11 12.29
N THR A 387 22.72 13.13 12.04
CA THR A 387 21.30 12.96 11.77
C THR A 387 20.82 13.96 10.72
N PRO A 388 19.86 13.60 9.85
CA PRO A 388 19.19 14.54 8.96
C PRO A 388 18.27 15.52 9.69
N TYR A 389 17.82 15.18 10.91
CA TYR A 389 16.73 15.82 11.62
C TYR A 389 17.07 15.90 13.11
N ASP A 390 16.92 17.10 13.67
CA ASP A 390 17.04 17.39 15.10
C ASP A 390 15.64 17.80 15.62
N PRO A 391 15.14 17.25 16.74
CA PRO A 391 13.82 17.60 17.28
C PRO A 391 13.59 19.10 17.51
N THR A 392 14.64 19.85 17.85
CA THR A 392 14.56 21.29 18.17
C THR A 392 14.78 22.14 16.93
N ALA A 393 15.70 21.76 16.04
CA ALA A 393 16.10 22.53 14.88
C ALA A 393 15.40 22.09 13.56
N GLY A 394 14.71 20.96 13.57
CA GLY A 394 14.05 20.36 12.40
C GLY A 394 15.03 19.70 11.44
N TRP A 395 14.68 19.68 10.16
CA TRP A 395 15.54 19.16 9.09
C TRP A 395 16.81 20.01 8.91
N ALA A 396 17.92 19.34 8.64
CA ALA A 396 19.15 20.02 8.26
C ALA A 396 18.97 20.76 6.92
N PRO A 397 19.68 21.89 6.71
CA PRO A 397 19.62 22.60 5.43
C PRO A 397 20.04 21.73 4.24
N ASP A 398 19.60 22.11 3.04
CA ASP A 398 19.96 21.41 1.80
C ASP A 398 21.48 21.22 1.65
N GLY A 399 21.89 19.97 1.37
CA GLY A 399 23.29 19.59 1.24
C GLY A 399 24.06 19.48 2.56
N GLN A 400 23.38 19.56 3.70
CA GLN A 400 23.94 19.45 5.04
C GLN A 400 23.28 18.32 5.83
N MET A 401 23.88 18.01 6.97
CA MET A 401 23.31 17.17 8.03
C MET A 401 23.63 17.80 9.39
N TRP A 402 22.94 17.38 10.44
CA TRP A 402 23.29 17.75 11.79
C TRP A 402 24.40 16.86 12.32
N ALA A 403 25.40 17.46 12.95
CA ALA A 403 26.36 16.80 13.83
C ALA A 403 26.03 17.17 15.28
N GLU A 404 25.56 16.20 16.05
CA GLU A 404 25.19 16.34 17.45
C GLU A 404 26.35 15.87 18.33
N MET A 405 26.99 16.80 19.02
CA MET A 405 28.13 16.52 19.91
C MET A 405 27.67 16.45 21.36
N VAL A 406 27.86 15.30 22.00
CA VAL A 406 27.55 15.10 23.43
C VAL A 406 28.76 15.46 24.27
N VAL A 407 28.59 16.45 25.14
CA VAL A 407 29.62 16.93 26.05
C VAL A 407 29.16 16.74 27.49
N ASN A 408 30.04 16.26 28.35
CA ASN A 408 29.81 16.06 29.76
C ASN A 408 30.69 17.01 30.58
N HIS A 409 30.05 17.68 31.52
CA HIS A 409 30.67 18.50 32.55
C HIS A 409 30.57 17.74 33.87
N GLU A 410 31.70 17.39 34.48
CA GLU A 410 31.74 16.72 35.78
C GLU A 410 32.41 17.62 36.82
N PHE A 411 31.70 17.88 37.93
CA PHE A 411 32.20 18.65 39.07
C PHE A 411 32.19 17.80 40.34
N GLU A 412 33.31 17.79 41.07
CA GLU A 412 33.46 16.97 42.28
C GLU A 412 32.93 17.64 43.57
N HIS A 413 32.40 18.86 43.47
CA HIS A 413 31.83 19.59 44.60
C HIS A 413 30.56 20.32 44.20
N GLY A 414 29.58 20.35 45.11
CA GLY A 414 28.34 21.10 44.92
C GLY A 414 28.57 22.60 45.16
N GLY A 415 27.88 23.44 44.39
CA GLY A 415 27.93 24.89 44.47
C GLY A 415 27.22 25.51 43.27
N GLU A 416 27.13 26.84 43.24
CA GLU A 416 26.65 27.57 42.08
C GLU A 416 27.78 27.72 41.06
N ILE A 417 27.58 27.20 39.86
CA ILE A 417 28.55 27.22 38.77
C ILE A 417 27.95 28.00 37.61
N THR A 418 28.69 28.98 37.11
CA THR A 418 28.41 29.65 35.84
C THR A 418 29.49 29.28 34.84
N LEU A 419 29.10 28.65 33.75
CA LEU A 419 30.00 28.30 32.64
C LEU A 419 30.05 29.41 31.59
N ASP A 420 31.22 29.61 31.01
CA ASP A 420 31.46 30.38 29.80
C ASP A 420 32.17 29.49 28.78
N THR A 421 31.43 29.14 27.73
CA THR A 421 31.88 28.28 26.63
C THR A 421 32.15 29.03 25.34
N THR A 422 32.20 30.37 25.37
CA THR A 422 32.43 31.21 24.17
C THR A 422 33.78 30.96 23.49
N GLY A 423 34.73 30.30 24.18
CA GLY A 423 36.02 29.88 23.65
C GLY A 423 36.00 28.58 22.84
N TRP A 424 34.85 27.92 22.72
CA TRP A 424 34.72 26.65 22.00
C TRP A 424 34.81 26.89 20.49
N LYS A 425 35.62 26.07 19.81
CA LYS A 425 35.81 26.11 18.36
C LYS A 425 35.65 24.71 17.81
N VAL A 426 34.73 24.54 16.88
CA VAL A 426 34.49 23.27 16.18
C VAL A 426 34.60 23.51 14.68
N THR A 427 35.19 22.56 13.98
CA THR A 427 35.34 22.59 12.52
C THR A 427 34.87 21.28 11.91
N ALA A 428 34.22 21.36 10.75
CA ALA A 428 33.90 20.22 9.89
C ALA A 428 34.79 20.27 8.64
N ASN A 429 35.55 19.20 8.36
CA ASN A 429 36.56 19.17 7.29
C ASN A 429 37.49 20.41 7.33
N GLY A 430 37.88 20.85 8.53
CA GLY A 430 38.74 22.03 8.76
C GLY A 430 38.06 23.40 8.57
N LYS A 431 36.76 23.46 8.24
CA LYS A 431 36.00 24.71 8.15
C LYS A 431 35.24 24.98 9.46
N PRO A 432 35.29 26.19 10.03
CA PRO A 432 34.55 26.51 11.26
C PRO A 432 33.04 26.30 11.10
N VAL A 433 32.42 25.72 12.13
CA VAL A 433 30.97 25.57 12.25
C VAL A 433 30.49 26.15 13.57
N THR A 434 29.21 26.52 13.65
CA THR A 434 28.62 27.14 14.83
C THR A 434 27.40 26.34 15.25
N ALA A 435 27.30 26.03 16.55
CA ALA A 435 26.15 25.32 17.08
C ALA A 435 24.88 26.18 16.99
N VAL A 436 23.76 25.57 16.58
CA VAL A 436 22.46 26.28 16.55
C VAL A 436 21.89 26.50 17.95
N ASN A 437 22.35 25.73 18.93
CA ASN A 437 21.94 25.78 20.33
C ASN A 437 23.12 26.07 21.27
N ALA A 438 24.05 26.95 20.87
CA ALA A 438 25.28 27.24 21.61
C ALA A 438 25.07 27.62 23.09
N ASP A 439 23.94 28.26 23.42
CA ASP A 439 23.61 28.64 24.80
C ASP A 439 23.42 27.43 25.74
N ALA A 440 23.05 26.26 25.20
CA ALA A 440 22.90 25.03 25.96
C ALA A 440 24.22 24.59 26.61
N ALA A 441 25.37 24.98 26.04
CA ALA A 441 26.70 24.66 26.55
C ALA A 441 27.02 25.30 27.92
N ASN A 442 26.26 26.32 28.34
CA ASN A 442 26.50 27.04 29.59
C ASN A 442 25.76 26.43 30.79
N THR A 443 25.72 25.10 30.88
CA THR A 443 25.08 24.36 31.99
C THR A 443 26.03 23.35 32.63
N ASP A 444 25.87 23.09 33.93
CA ASP A 444 26.72 22.16 34.71
C ASP A 444 26.37 20.67 34.49
N ARG A 445 25.71 20.34 33.39
CA ARG A 445 25.19 19.00 33.07
C ARG A 445 25.71 18.53 31.71
N ASP A 446 25.30 17.33 31.33
CA ASP A 446 25.51 16.85 29.97
C ASP A 446 24.70 17.70 29.00
N VAL A 447 25.32 18.02 27.86
CA VAL A 447 24.73 18.86 26.82
C VAL A 447 24.93 18.22 25.46
N ALA A 448 23.93 18.35 24.59
CA ALA A 448 24.01 18.00 23.19
C ALA A 448 24.09 19.28 22.37
N LEU A 449 25.17 19.48 21.63
CA LEU A 449 25.33 20.64 20.75
C LEU A 449 25.16 20.23 19.29
N THR A 450 24.26 20.93 18.60
CA THR A 450 23.87 20.60 17.23
C THR A 450 24.56 21.55 16.26
N TYR A 451 25.36 21.00 15.35
CA TYR A 451 26.10 21.76 14.33
C TYR A 451 25.60 21.42 12.93
N PRO A 452 25.28 22.40 12.08
CA PRO A 452 25.08 22.15 10.66
C PRO A 452 26.43 21.86 10.00
N VAL A 453 26.56 20.71 9.35
CA VAL A 453 27.80 20.30 8.68
C VAL A 453 27.52 19.84 7.26
N PRO A 454 28.45 20.03 6.30
CA PRO A 454 28.29 19.50 4.94
C PRO A 454 28.00 17.99 4.93
N ALA A 455 27.18 17.53 3.99
CA ALA A 455 26.85 16.11 3.83
C ALA A 455 28.07 15.20 3.59
N ASP A 456 29.14 15.75 3.03
CA ASP A 456 30.42 15.08 2.77
C ASP A 456 31.43 15.25 3.93
N THR A 457 30.95 15.57 5.13
CA THR A 457 31.81 15.68 6.31
C THR A 457 32.46 14.35 6.65
N THR A 458 33.78 14.34 6.64
CA THR A 458 34.61 13.17 6.99
C THR A 458 35.30 13.35 8.35
N THR A 459 35.50 14.59 8.81
CA THR A 459 36.09 14.88 10.11
C THR A 459 35.36 16.00 10.83
N ILE A 460 35.20 15.83 12.14
CA ILE A 460 34.84 16.89 13.09
C ILE A 460 36.00 17.06 14.06
N ASP A 461 36.57 18.26 14.11
CA ASP A 461 37.64 18.62 15.04
C ASP A 461 37.16 19.71 15.99
N GLY A 462 37.61 19.68 17.23
CA GLY A 462 37.26 20.72 18.18
C GLY A 462 38.36 21.06 19.17
N THR A 463 38.35 22.33 19.61
CA THR A 463 39.12 22.83 20.75
C THR A 463 38.15 23.53 21.69
N LEU A 464 37.85 22.89 22.82
CA LEU A 464 36.89 23.36 23.81
C LEU A 464 37.64 24.05 24.95
N THR A 465 37.58 25.38 24.99
CA THR A 465 38.14 26.19 26.08
C THR A 465 37.00 26.66 26.96
N THR A 466 36.82 26.01 28.11
CA THR A 466 35.79 26.37 29.09
C THR A 466 36.39 27.27 30.15
N LYS A 467 35.65 28.31 30.53
CA LYS A 467 35.85 29.05 31.77
C LYS A 467 34.67 28.78 32.67
N PHE A 468 34.89 28.79 33.98
CA PHE A 468 33.78 28.71 34.92
C PHE A 468 34.02 29.60 36.12
N THR A 469 32.94 30.15 36.65
CA THR A 469 32.91 30.87 37.91
C THR A 469 32.19 30.01 38.93
N TYR A 470 32.83 29.75 40.06
CA TYR A 470 32.27 28.97 41.17
C TYR A 470 31.98 29.88 42.36
N PHE A 471 30.83 29.63 42.99
CA PHE A 471 30.40 30.27 44.22
C PHE A 471 29.72 29.24 45.13
N GLU A 472 29.97 29.30 46.43
CA GLU A 472 29.35 28.38 47.40
C GLU A 472 28.46 29.16 48.36
N THR A 473 27.15 28.91 48.26
CA THR A 473 26.14 29.61 49.06
C THR A 473 26.25 29.22 50.53
N GLY A 474 26.35 30.21 51.42
CA GLY A 474 26.44 30.00 52.88
C GLY A 474 27.85 30.04 53.46
N ILE A 475 28.87 30.22 52.62
CA ILE A 475 30.23 30.59 53.02
C ILE A 475 30.51 31.96 52.40
N ASN A 476 31.00 32.95 53.17
CA ASN A 476 31.27 34.31 52.65
C ASN A 476 32.48 34.34 51.71
N ASN A 477 32.39 33.66 50.57
CA ASN A 477 33.44 33.58 49.57
C ASN A 477 33.05 34.45 48.36
N GLU A 478 33.99 35.26 47.87
CA GLU A 478 33.81 35.96 46.60
C GLU A 478 33.80 34.94 45.44
N PRO A 479 32.98 35.12 44.39
CA PRO A 479 33.00 34.27 43.20
C PRO A 479 34.40 34.19 42.60
N GLN A 480 34.85 32.97 42.29
CA GLN A 480 36.19 32.73 41.73
C GLN A 480 36.09 32.15 40.33
N THR A 481 36.81 32.76 39.38
CA THR A 481 36.86 32.32 37.99
C THR A 481 38.08 31.45 37.72
N TYR A 482 37.87 30.33 37.05
CA TYR A 482 38.87 29.34 36.72
C TYR A 482 38.98 29.13 35.22
N ASN A 483 40.19 28.80 34.77
CA ASN A 483 40.51 28.54 33.36
C ASN A 483 41.20 27.16 33.24
N PRO A 484 40.44 26.07 33.21
CA PRO A 484 40.95 24.73 32.89
C PRO A 484 41.73 24.68 31.58
N LYS A 485 42.56 23.63 31.41
CA LYS A 485 43.22 23.39 30.13
C LYS A 485 42.16 23.06 29.06
N PRO A 486 42.33 23.54 27.82
CA PRO A 486 41.43 23.18 26.73
C PRO A 486 41.42 21.67 26.45
N LEU A 487 40.25 21.15 26.05
CA LEU A 487 40.11 19.83 25.44
C LEU A 487 40.26 19.96 23.92
N THR A 488 41.03 19.08 23.31
CA THR A 488 41.08 18.90 21.85
C THR A 488 40.60 17.51 21.48
N PHE A 489 39.78 17.38 20.44
CA PHE A 489 39.31 16.08 19.95
C PHE A 489 39.20 16.06 18.42
N THR A 490 39.18 14.84 17.87
CA THR A 490 38.90 14.55 16.46
C THR A 490 37.94 13.37 16.37
N ALA A 491 36.83 13.53 15.67
CA ALA A 491 35.90 12.46 15.30
C ALA A 491 35.98 12.21 13.79
N ASN A 492 36.34 10.98 13.39
CA ASN A 492 36.44 10.59 11.97
C ASN A 492 35.18 9.83 11.56
N VAL A 493 34.42 10.41 10.64
CA VAL A 493 33.25 9.78 10.00
C VAL A 493 33.79 8.71 9.05
N LYS A 494 33.41 7.45 9.29
CA LYS A 494 33.85 6.30 8.50
C LYS A 494 32.85 5.91 7.44
#